data_AF-A0A6C0U4D1-F1
#
_entry.id   AF-A0A6C0U4D1-F1
#
_cell.length_a   1.000
_cell.length_b   1.000
_cell.length_c   1.000
_cell.angle_alpha   90.00
_cell.angle_beta   90.00
_cell.angle_gamma   90.00
#
_symmetry.space_group_name_H-M   'P 1'
#
loop_
_entity.id
_entity.type
_entity.pdbx_description
1 polymer ?
#
loop_
_entity_poly.entity_id
_entity_poly.type
_entity_poly.pdbx_seq_one_letter_code
_entity_poly.pdbx_strand_id
1 'polypeptide(L)'
;MTDVTEFRVADKKLYLSPVIDLFNREVVSFSLSERPLFGMVRSMLESAFERLENGSGLILHFDQGWQYRMPDYRDILRKHSVHD
;
A
#
# COMPACT_ATOMS: atom_id res chain seq x y z
N MET A 1 -4.59 6.77 -1.74
CA MET A 1 -3.25 6.96 -2.35
C MET A 1 -2.24 6.14 -1.56
N THR A 2 -1.25 5.55 -2.22
CA THR A 2 -0.11 4.88 -1.58
C THR A 2 1.16 5.05 -2.41
N ASP A 3 2.27 5.33 -1.73
CA ASP A 3 3.62 5.35 -2.28
C ASP A 3 4.59 4.69 -1.29
N VAL A 4 5.69 4.12 -1.78
CA VAL A 4 6.75 3.61 -0.90
C VAL A 4 7.77 4.71 -0.67
N THR A 5 7.68 5.37 0.49
CA THR A 5 8.56 6.47 0.86
C THR A 5 9.69 5.99 1.76
N GLU A 6 10.90 6.47 1.48
CA GLU A 6 12.11 6.20 2.25
C GLU A 6 12.37 7.31 3.27
N PHE A 7 12.72 6.95 4.50
CA PHE A 7 13.14 7.89 5.53
C PHE A 7 14.20 7.28 6.46
N ARG A 8 14.93 8.12 7.20
CA ARG A 8 15.95 7.67 8.16
C ARG A 8 15.48 7.87 9.60
N VAL A 9 15.74 6.87 10.43
CA VAL A 9 15.56 6.93 11.89
C VAL A 9 16.88 6.55 12.52
N ALA A 10 17.54 7.54 13.15
CA ALA A 10 18.94 7.42 13.57
C ALA A 10 19.81 6.90 12.40
N ASP A 11 20.56 5.83 12.62
CA ASP A 11 21.46 5.22 11.63
C ASP A 11 20.77 4.17 10.74
N LYS A 12 19.44 4.03 10.85
CA LYS A 12 18.67 3.05 10.08
C LYS A 12 17.88 3.68 8.96
N LYS A 13 17.85 2.99 7.84
CA LYS A 13 17.02 3.28 6.68
C LYS A 13 15.70 2.53 6.81
N LEU A 14 14.58 3.24 6.68
CA LEU A 14 13.24 2.67 6.74
C LEU A 14 12.45 3.04 5.50
N TYR A 15 11.55 2.14 5.13
CA TYR A 15 10.61 2.27 4.05
C TYR A 15 9.21 2.18 4.63
N LEU A 16 8.36 3.14 4.29
CA LEU A 16 6.94 3.20 4.66
C LEU A 16 6.10 3.01 3.41
N SER A 17 5.11 2.13 3.49
CA SER A 17 4.04 2.04 2.50
C SER A 17 2.72 2.32 3.22
N PRO A 18 2.11 3.51 3.07
CA PRO A 18 0.83 3.85 3.69
C PRO A 18 -0.30 3.84 2.65
N VAL A 19 -1.50 3.40 3.03
CA VAL A 19 -2.75 3.73 2.32
C VAL A 19 -3.43 4.88 3.04
N ILE A 20 -3.62 5.97 2.30
CA ILE A 20 -4.26 7.19 2.77
C ILE A 20 -5.60 7.35 2.08
N ASP A 21 -6.65 7.59 2.86
CA ASP A 21 -7.94 8.07 2.37
C ASP A 21 -7.79 9.56 1.97
N LEU A 22 -8.06 9.87 0.71
CA LEU A 22 -7.87 11.22 0.17
C LEU A 22 -8.97 12.21 0.58
N PHE A 23 -10.12 11.72 1.08
CA PHE A 23 -11.21 12.58 1.51
C PHE A 23 -10.90 13.26 2.85
N ASN A 24 -10.50 12.47 3.85
CA ASN A 24 -10.25 12.95 5.22
C ASN A 24 -8.75 12.92 5.62
N ARG A 25 -7.86 12.43 4.74
CA ARG A 25 -6.42 12.26 4.97
C ARG A 25 -6.06 11.26 6.07
N GLU A 26 -6.96 10.34 6.40
CA GLU A 26 -6.70 9.30 7.39
C GLU A 26 -5.77 8.21 6.84
N VAL A 27 -4.90 7.68 7.69
CA VAL A 27 -4.10 6.49 7.36
C VAL A 27 -4.95 5.25 7.61
N VAL A 28 -5.41 4.63 6.53
CA VAL A 28 -6.23 3.41 6.56
C VAL A 28 -5.38 2.21 6.95
N SER A 29 -4.18 2.08 6.40
CA SER A 29 -3.22 1.04 6.75
C SER A 29 -1.79 1.48 6.42
N PHE A 30 -0.80 0.81 7.00
CA PHE A 30 0.59 1.01 6.63
C PHE A 30 1.46 -0.21 6.95
N SER A 31 2.64 -0.26 6.35
CA SER A 31 3.71 -1.20 6.69
C SER A 31 5.06 -0.50 6.72
N LEU A 32 5.97 -1.02 7.54
CA LEU A 32 7.33 -0.55 7.69
C LEU A 32 8.33 -1.68 7.44
N SER A 33 9.46 -1.36 6.82
CA SER A 33 10.54 -2.33 6.58
C SER A 33 11.89 -1.61 6.48
N GLU A 34 12.97 -2.29 6.86
CA GLU A 34 14.34 -1.79 6.63
C GLU A 34 14.78 -1.92 5.16
N ARG A 35 13.97 -2.59 4.32
CA ARG A 35 14.22 -2.79 2.88
C ARG A 35 12.93 -2.58 2.06
N PRO A 36 13.00 -2.08 0.81
CA PRO A 36 11.82 -1.88 -0.04
C PRO A 36 11.39 -3.21 -0.65
N LEU A 37 10.68 -4.02 0.12
CA LEU A 37 10.27 -5.37 -0.27
C LEU A 37 8.83 -5.36 -0.80
N PHE A 38 8.52 -6.23 -1.75
CA PHE A 38 7.11 -6.38 -2.16
C PHE A 38 6.20 -6.84 -1.00
N GLY A 39 6.75 -7.61 -0.06
CA GLY A 39 6.02 -8.10 1.12
C GLY A 39 5.40 -6.98 1.96
N MET A 40 6.06 -5.83 2.09
CA MET A 40 5.48 -4.70 2.85
C MET A 40 4.26 -4.10 2.12
N VAL A 41 4.28 -4.03 0.78
CA VAL A 41 3.13 -3.58 -0.01
C VAL A 41 1.97 -4.56 0.12
N ARG A 42 2.24 -5.86 0.02
CA ARG A 42 1.24 -6.92 0.21
C ARG A 42 0.55 -6.81 1.58
N SER A 43 1.33 -6.78 2.66
CA SER A 43 0.78 -6.74 4.02
C SER A 43 -0.04 -5.48 4.27
N MET A 44 0.40 -4.34 3.74
CA MET A 44 -0.35 -3.09 3.82
C MET A 44 -1.69 -3.19 3.08
N LEU A 45 -1.73 -3.77 1.88
CA LEU A 45 -2.96 -3.91 1.07
C LEU A 45 -3.94 -4.87 1.73
N GLU A 46 -3.47 -6.02 2.20
CA GLU A 46 -4.29 -6.98 2.95
C GLU A 46 -4.92 -6.31 4.18
N SER A 47 -4.13 -5.56 4.95
CA SER A 47 -4.62 -4.79 6.10
C SER A 47 -5.61 -3.69 5.71
N ALA A 48 -5.45 -3.07 4.55
CA ALA A 48 -6.40 -2.07 4.05
C ALA A 48 -7.75 -2.73 3.71
N PHE A 49 -7.73 -3.86 3.02
CA PHE A 49 -8.94 -4.56 2.61
C PHE A 49 -9.69 -5.22 3.78
N GLU A 50 -8.99 -5.56 4.87
CA GLU A 50 -9.66 -5.99 6.11
C GLU A 50 -10.42 -4.85 6.79
N ARG A 51 -9.94 -3.61 6.66
CA ARG A 51 -10.53 -2.42 7.31
C ARG A 51 -11.62 -1.77 6.47
N LEU A 52 -11.54 -1.89 5.16
CA LEU A 52 -12.50 -1.31 4.24
C LEU A 52 -13.58 -2.36 3.93
N GLU A 53 -14.84 -2.05 4.26
CA GLU A 53 -15.95 -2.94 3.92
C GLU A 53 -16.03 -3.14 2.40
N ASN A 54 -16.37 -4.37 1.97
CA ASN A 54 -16.57 -4.70 0.56
C ASN A 54 -17.57 -3.71 -0.07
N GLY A 55 -17.10 -2.89 -1.01
CA GLY A 55 -17.95 -1.97 -1.77
C GLY A 55 -17.70 -0.47 -1.52
N SER A 56 -16.79 -0.08 -0.62
CA SER A 56 -16.21 1.26 -0.73
C SER A 56 -15.43 1.30 -2.05
N GLY A 57 -15.87 2.07 -3.03
CA GLY A 57 -15.21 2.24 -4.32
C GLY A 57 -13.82 2.84 -4.16
N LEU A 58 -12.89 2.04 -3.66
CA LEU A 58 -11.57 2.44 -3.25
C LEU A 58 -10.74 2.62 -4.51
N ILE A 59 -10.62 3.88 -4.92
CA ILE A 59 -9.69 4.26 -5.98
C ILE A 59 -8.32 4.38 -5.32
N LEU A 60 -7.51 3.33 -5.46
CA LEU A 60 -6.14 3.36 -5.01
C LEU A 60 -5.27 4.02 -6.09
N HIS A 61 -4.82 5.24 -5.82
CA HIS A 61 -3.77 5.87 -6.61
C HIS A 61 -2.39 5.40 -6.15
N PHE A 62 -1.61 4.83 -7.07
CA PHE A 62 -0.26 4.33 -6.85
C PHE A 62 0.74 5.03 -7.77
N ASP A 63 1.92 5.35 -7.27
CA ASP A 63 3.02 5.86 -8.08
C ASP A 63 3.74 4.73 -8.84
N GLN A 64 4.53 5.05 -9.86
CA GLN A 64 5.11 4.08 -10.83
C GLN A 64 6.29 3.22 -10.31
N GLY A 65 6.33 2.90 -9.02
CA GLY A 65 7.32 1.99 -8.44
C GLY A 65 7.30 0.59 -9.08
N TRP A 66 8.44 -0.10 -9.11
CA TRP A 66 8.55 -1.45 -9.71
C TRP A 66 7.64 -2.48 -9.00
N GLN A 67 7.41 -2.29 -7.70
CA GLN A 67 6.55 -3.11 -6.86
C GLN A 67 5.11 -3.19 -7.37
N TYR A 68 4.61 -2.14 -8.03
CA TYR A 68 3.24 -2.07 -8.54
C TYR A 68 3.08 -2.71 -9.93
N ARG A 69 4.19 -3.08 -10.59
CA ARG A 69 4.19 -3.81 -11.87
C ARG A 69 4.20 -5.34 -11.71
N MET A 70 4.29 -5.84 -10.48
CA MET A 70 4.42 -7.28 -10.21
C MET A 70 3.09 -8.02 -10.48
N PRO A 71 3.12 -9.26 -11.00
CA PRO A 71 1.90 -10.07 -11.17
C PRO A 71 1.13 -10.25 -9.87
N ASP A 72 1.83 -10.61 -8.78
CA ASP A 72 1.25 -10.80 -7.44
C ASP A 72 0.43 -9.59 -6.97
N TYR A 73 0.88 -8.39 -7.31
CA TYR A 73 0.18 -7.16 -6.98
C TYR A 73 -1.17 -7.07 -7.70
N ARG A 74 -1.18 -7.32 -9.01
CA ARG A 74 -2.40 -7.33 -9.81
C ARG A 74 -3.35 -8.42 -9.35
N ASP A 75 -2.82 -9.55 -8.89
CA ASP A 75 -3.61 -10.67 -8.38
C ASP A 75 -4.33 -10.29 -7.07
N ILE A 76 -3.64 -9.59 -6.17
CA ILE A 76 -4.23 -9.03 -4.95
C ILE A 76 -5.37 -8.06 -5.31
N LEU A 77 -5.14 -7.11 -6.22
CA LEU A 77 -6.19 -6.15 -6.61
C LEU A 77 -7.42 -6.84 -7.21
N ARG A 78 -7.22 -7.80 -8.12
CA ARG A 78 -8.33 -8.57 -8.71
C ARG A 78 -9.12 -9.37 -7.67
N LYS A 79 -8.43 -9.98 -6.70
CA LYS A 79 -9.08 -10.73 -5.60
C LYS A 79 -10.04 -9.86 -4.78
N HIS A 80 -9.70 -8.58 -4.64
CA HIS A 80 -10.49 -7.61 -3.85
C HIS A 80 -11.39 -6.71 -4.71
N SER A 81 -11.60 -7.06 -5.99
CA SER A 81 -12.43 -6.30 -6.94
C SER A 81 -12.01 -4.83 -7.07
N VAL A 82 -10.72 -4.55 -6.89
CA VAL A 82 -10.13 -3.22 -7.08
C VAL A 82 -9.49 -3.16 -8.46
N HIS A 83 -9.71 -2.04 -9.14
CA HIS A 83 -9.12 -1.73 -10.44
C HIS A 83 -8.10 -0.61 -10.28
N ASP A 84 -6.98 -0.73 -11.00
CA ASP A 84 -5.90 0.26 -11.10
C ASP A 84 -6.19 1.35 -12.14
#